data_AF-A0A8J7JFM9-F1
#
_entry.id   AF-A0A8J7JFM9-F1
#
_cell.length_a   1.000
_cell.length_b   1.000
_cell.length_c   1.000
_cell.angle_alpha   90.00
_cell.angle_beta   90.00
_cell.angle_gamma   90.00
#
_symmetry.space_group_name_H-M   'P 1'
#
loop_
_entity.id
_entity.type
_entity.pdbx_description
1 polymer ?
#
loop_
_entity_poly.entity_id
_entity_poly.type
_entity_poly.pdbx_seq_one_letter_code
_entity_poly.pdbx_strand_id
1 'polypeptide(L)'
;MVENLLPPAWRTPRKIYFFWTIVLPAVIGYLTAIFVRSGVILYLLLIPLLGIGLLIEACIILLLVIGWAMKRSPTTLKHLRRHGGIALFLVVNGIVNYSVGSKILNSDERSAMAYCESVIPLIESYASQQGNYPETLSQIQNLPTQPRLSRTRCIYHRRDEGYELTLRYPSSFGSKILFHQSP
;
A
#
# COMPACT_ATOMS: atom_id res chain seq x y z
N MET A 1 -15.32 -36.19 11.56
CA MET A 1 -14.71 -36.39 12.90
C MET A 1 -13.91 -35.16 13.38
N VAL A 2 -14.32 -33.93 13.03
CA VAL A 2 -13.61 -32.67 13.41
C VAL A 2 -14.41 -31.86 14.45
N GLU A 3 -15.68 -32.20 14.70
CA GLU A 3 -16.58 -31.43 15.59
C GLU A 3 -16.21 -31.45 17.08
N ASN A 4 -15.37 -32.39 17.52
CA ASN A 4 -14.95 -32.48 18.92
C ASN A 4 -13.71 -31.64 19.29
N LEU A 5 -13.07 -30.97 18.31
CA LEU A 5 -11.86 -30.18 18.56
C LEU A 5 -12.12 -28.72 18.95
N LEU A 6 -13.36 -28.23 18.83
CA LEU A 6 -13.69 -26.83 19.14
C LEU A 6 -14.33 -26.68 20.54
N PRO A 7 -13.89 -25.69 21.34
CA PRO A 7 -14.47 -25.43 22.65
C PRO A 7 -15.97 -25.13 22.54
N PRO A 8 -16.79 -25.50 23.55
CA PRO A 8 -18.25 -25.38 23.49
C PRO A 8 -18.75 -23.96 23.19
N ALA A 9 -17.97 -22.93 23.55
CA ALA A 9 -18.27 -21.53 23.24
C ALA A 9 -18.34 -21.18 21.74
N TRP A 10 -17.78 -22.03 20.86
CA TRP A 10 -17.68 -21.83 19.41
C TRP A 10 -18.69 -22.65 18.59
N ARG A 11 -19.52 -23.49 19.23
CA ARG A 11 -20.50 -24.34 18.53
C ARG A 11 -21.68 -23.58 17.91
N THR A 12 -21.81 -22.28 18.20
CA THR A 12 -22.87 -21.49 17.58
C THR A 12 -22.48 -21.12 16.14
N PRO A 13 -23.27 -21.52 15.12
CA PRO A 13 -22.92 -21.34 13.71
C PRO A 13 -22.68 -19.87 13.35
N ARG A 14 -23.27 -18.92 14.11
CA ARG A 14 -23.03 -17.48 13.97
C ARG A 14 -21.59 -17.05 14.24
N LYS A 15 -20.92 -17.62 15.26
CA LYS A 15 -19.55 -17.22 15.62
C LYS A 15 -18.52 -17.75 14.63
N ILE A 16 -18.71 -18.98 14.17
CA ILE A 16 -17.93 -19.57 13.08
C ILE A 16 -18.10 -18.71 11.83
N TYR A 17 -19.33 -18.36 11.46
CA TYR A 17 -19.58 -17.51 10.29
C TYR A 17 -18.92 -16.14 10.41
N PHE A 18 -19.02 -15.48 11.57
CA PHE A 18 -18.37 -14.19 11.83
C PHE A 18 -16.84 -14.27 11.68
N PHE A 19 -16.21 -15.29 12.25
CA PHE A 19 -14.77 -15.49 12.15
C PHE A 19 -14.31 -15.68 10.70
N TRP A 20 -14.99 -16.55 9.94
CA TRP A 20 -14.63 -16.83 8.54
C TRP A 20 -14.95 -15.68 7.58
N THR A 21 -15.96 -14.87 7.87
CA THR A 21 -16.38 -13.78 6.96
C THR A 21 -15.72 -12.43 7.26
N ILE A 22 -15.29 -12.20 8.50
CA ILE A 22 -14.75 -10.90 8.91
C ILE A 22 -13.29 -11.02 9.36
N VAL A 23 -12.99 -11.93 10.29
CA VAL A 23 -11.65 -12.02 10.89
C VAL A 23 -10.65 -12.58 9.89
N LEU A 24 -10.94 -13.74 9.27
CA LEU A 24 -10.01 -14.37 8.32
C LEU A 24 -9.69 -13.44 7.14
N PRO A 25 -10.67 -12.80 6.47
CA PRO A 25 -10.36 -11.94 5.34
C PRO A 25 -9.66 -10.63 5.75
N ALA A 26 -9.89 -10.13 6.97
CA ALA A 26 -9.12 -9.01 7.52
C ALA A 26 -7.67 -9.40 7.79
N VAL A 27 -7.41 -10.60 8.33
CA VAL A 27 -6.06 -11.14 8.51
C VAL A 27 -5.38 -11.39 7.17
N ILE A 28 -6.08 -11.99 6.20
CA ILE A 28 -5.57 -12.17 4.85
C ILE A 28 -5.24 -10.80 4.28
N GLY A 29 -6.17 -9.84 4.27
CA GLY A 29 -5.94 -8.49 3.77
C GLY A 29 -4.74 -7.78 4.42
N TYR A 30 -4.58 -7.91 5.74
CA TYR A 30 -3.43 -7.39 6.47
C TYR A 30 -2.11 -8.07 6.06
N LEU A 31 -2.11 -9.40 5.93
CA LEU A 31 -0.96 -10.15 5.44
C LEU A 31 -0.65 -9.79 3.99
N THR A 32 -1.64 -9.68 3.11
CA THR A 32 -1.44 -9.20 1.75
C THR A 32 -0.89 -7.79 1.78
N ALA A 33 -1.38 -6.88 2.60
CA ALA A 33 -0.82 -5.52 2.71
C ALA A 33 0.67 -5.52 3.13
N ILE A 34 1.06 -6.44 4.03
CA ILE A 34 2.46 -6.65 4.43
C ILE A 34 3.29 -7.25 3.29
N PHE A 35 2.79 -8.25 2.56
CA PHE A 35 3.52 -8.86 1.44
C PHE A 35 3.56 -7.94 0.20
N VAL A 36 2.51 -7.16 -0.03
CA VAL A 36 2.36 -6.14 -1.09
C VAL A 36 3.19 -4.91 -0.76
N ARG A 37 3.61 -4.71 0.52
CA ARG A 37 4.71 -3.79 0.88
C ARG A 37 5.92 -4.01 -0.02
N SER A 38 6.12 -5.17 -0.64
CA SER A 38 7.19 -5.45 -1.61
C SER A 38 7.12 -4.69 -2.94
N GLY A 39 5.97 -4.16 -3.38
CA GLY A 39 5.87 -3.53 -4.70
C GLY A 39 4.63 -2.65 -4.90
N VAL A 40 4.86 -1.36 -5.18
CA VAL A 40 3.82 -0.37 -5.55
C VAL A 40 2.97 -0.82 -6.74
N ILE A 41 3.56 -1.60 -7.66
CA ILE A 41 2.89 -2.19 -8.82
C ILE A 41 1.72 -3.11 -8.38
N LEU A 42 1.89 -3.86 -7.30
CA LEU A 42 0.87 -4.79 -6.83
C LEU A 42 -0.34 -4.05 -6.22
N TYR A 43 -0.12 -2.92 -5.55
CA TYR A 43 -1.19 -2.01 -5.13
C TYR A 43 -1.92 -1.39 -6.33
N LEU A 44 -1.17 -0.94 -7.34
CA LEU A 44 -1.74 -0.37 -8.57
C LEU A 44 -2.56 -1.38 -9.37
N LEU A 45 -2.26 -2.68 -9.29
CA LEU A 45 -3.04 -3.75 -9.91
C LEU A 45 -4.23 -4.19 -9.04
N LEU A 46 -4.13 -4.13 -7.72
CA LEU A 46 -5.20 -4.51 -6.80
C LEU A 46 -6.37 -3.51 -6.80
N ILE A 47 -6.09 -2.21 -6.94
CA ILE A 47 -7.13 -1.16 -6.97
C ILE A 47 -8.14 -1.35 -8.11
N PRO A 48 -7.73 -1.50 -9.39
CA PRO A 48 -8.68 -1.73 -10.48
C PRO A 48 -9.38 -3.08 -10.34
N LEU A 49 -8.71 -4.11 -9.82
CA LEU A 49 -9.32 -5.42 -9.58
C LEU A 49 -10.45 -5.32 -8.52
N LEU A 50 -10.22 -4.58 -7.44
CA LEU A 50 -11.23 -4.27 -6.42
C LEU A 50 -12.37 -3.43 -7.01
N GLY A 51 -12.06 -2.44 -7.85
CA GLY A 51 -13.05 -1.61 -8.53
C GLY A 51 -13.96 -2.42 -9.45
N ILE A 52 -13.39 -3.29 -10.29
CA ILE A 52 -14.15 -4.20 -11.16
C ILE A 52 -14.99 -5.17 -10.32
N GLY A 53 -14.42 -5.73 -9.25
CA GLY A 53 -15.14 -6.63 -8.34
C GLY A 53 -16.36 -5.96 -7.68
N LEU A 54 -16.20 -4.72 -7.19
CA LEU A 54 -17.29 -3.93 -6.63
C LEU A 54 -18.37 -3.62 -7.67
N LEU A 55 -17.98 -3.32 -8.91
CA LEU A 55 -18.93 -3.05 -9.99
C LEU A 55 -19.75 -4.29 -10.36
N ILE A 56 -19.11 -5.46 -10.42
CA ILE A 56 -19.78 -6.75 -10.64
C ILE A 56 -20.77 -7.03 -9.50
N GLU A 57 -20.36 -6.87 -8.24
CA GLU A 57 -21.24 -7.06 -7.08
C GLU A 57 -22.40 -6.07 -7.08
N ALA A 58 -22.19 -4.81 -7.46
CA ALA A 58 -23.26 -3.81 -7.60
C ALA A 58 -24.29 -4.24 -8.65
N CYS A 59 -23.84 -4.75 -9.81
CA CYS A 59 -24.72 -5.29 -10.84
C CYS A 59 -25.53 -6.50 -10.35
N ILE A 60 -24.89 -7.44 -9.63
CA ILE A 60 -25.57 -8.61 -9.04
C ILE A 60 -26.63 -8.17 -8.03
N ILE A 61 -26.27 -7.25 -7.12
CA ILE A 61 -27.21 -6.70 -6.13
C ILE A 61 -28.39 -6.02 -6.82
N LEU A 62 -28.14 -5.21 -7.87
CA LEU A 62 -29.20 -4.54 -8.62
C LEU A 62 -30.17 -5.55 -9.25
N LEU A 63 -29.66 -6.59 -9.91
CA LEU A 63 -30.48 -7.66 -10.49
C LEU A 63 -31.29 -8.41 -9.43
N LEU A 64 -30.69 -8.68 -8.26
CA LEU A 64 -31.37 -9.31 -7.13
C LEU A 64 -32.47 -8.42 -6.54
N VAL A 65 -32.24 -7.11 -6.45
CA VAL A 65 -33.27 -6.15 -5.99
C VAL A 65 -34.44 -6.11 -6.97
N ILE A 66 -34.19 -6.04 -8.28
CA ILE A 66 -35.23 -6.07 -9.31
C ILE A 66 -36.01 -7.39 -9.23
N GLY A 67 -35.31 -8.53 -9.19
CA GLY A 67 -35.93 -9.84 -9.09
C GLY A 67 -36.76 -10.02 -7.80
N TRP A 68 -36.30 -9.46 -6.68
CA TRP A 68 -37.06 -9.45 -5.43
C TRP A 68 -38.27 -8.54 -5.50
N ALA A 69 -38.17 -7.36 -6.10
CA ALA A 69 -39.30 -6.46 -6.29
C ALA A 69 -40.42 -7.12 -7.13
N MET A 70 -40.04 -7.90 -8.15
CA MET A 70 -40.99 -8.59 -9.03
C MET A 70 -41.64 -9.83 -8.38
N LYS A 71 -40.86 -10.67 -7.69
CA LYS A 71 -41.34 -11.99 -7.20
C LYS A 71 -41.57 -12.07 -5.69
N ARG A 72 -41.03 -11.11 -4.92
CA ARG A 72 -41.00 -11.08 -3.45
C ARG A 72 -40.58 -12.41 -2.79
N SER A 73 -39.70 -13.15 -3.47
CA SER A 73 -39.29 -14.46 -2.99
C SER A 73 -38.34 -14.35 -1.78
N PRO A 74 -38.54 -15.17 -0.72
CA PRO A 74 -37.63 -15.22 0.43
C PRO A 74 -36.24 -15.73 0.05
N THR A 75 -36.10 -16.52 -1.02
CA THR A 75 -34.79 -16.97 -1.51
C THR A 75 -33.97 -15.81 -2.04
N THR A 76 -34.57 -14.91 -2.82
CA THR A 76 -33.89 -13.73 -3.37
C THR A 76 -33.42 -12.79 -2.25
N LEU A 77 -34.20 -12.65 -1.18
CA LEU A 77 -33.80 -11.88 -0.01
C LEU A 77 -32.56 -12.47 0.69
N LYS A 78 -32.45 -13.81 0.74
CA LYS A 78 -31.29 -14.52 1.30
C LYS A 78 -30.03 -14.26 0.47
N HIS A 79 -30.14 -14.27 -0.86
CA HIS A 79 -29.04 -13.92 -1.76
C HIS A 79 -28.65 -12.45 -1.63
N LEU A 80 -29.63 -11.54 -1.56
CA LEU A 80 -29.37 -10.11 -1.39
C LEU A 80 -28.58 -9.82 -0.12
N ARG A 81 -28.94 -10.46 1.00
CA ARG A 81 -28.18 -10.34 2.27
C ARG A 81 -26.76 -10.86 2.14
N ARG A 82 -26.54 -11.96 1.42
CA ARG A 82 -25.22 -12.53 1.19
C ARG A 82 -24.34 -11.58 0.36
N HIS A 83 -24.83 -11.13 -0.80
CA HIS A 83 -24.07 -10.24 -1.68
C HIS A 83 -23.88 -8.85 -1.05
N GLY A 84 -24.88 -8.33 -0.33
CA GLY A 84 -24.72 -7.11 0.46
C GLY A 84 -23.62 -7.24 1.52
N GLY A 85 -23.51 -8.40 2.18
CA GLY A 85 -22.42 -8.69 3.10
C GLY A 85 -21.05 -8.73 2.42
N ILE A 86 -20.96 -9.33 1.24
CA ILE A 86 -19.72 -9.37 0.44
C ILE A 86 -19.31 -7.96 -0.01
N ALA A 87 -20.25 -7.18 -0.56
CA ALA A 87 -19.99 -5.80 -0.99
C ALA A 87 -19.53 -4.93 0.20
N LEU A 88 -20.23 -5.01 1.34
CA LEU A 88 -19.83 -4.30 2.55
C LEU A 88 -18.42 -4.73 3.01
N PHE A 89 -18.14 -6.03 2.99
CA PHE A 89 -16.82 -6.55 3.32
C PHE A 89 -15.72 -5.98 2.41
N LEU A 90 -15.93 -5.98 1.09
CA LEU A 90 -14.99 -5.42 0.11
C LEU A 90 -14.75 -3.92 0.34
N VAL A 91 -15.81 -3.16 0.62
CA VAL A 91 -15.71 -1.72 0.91
C VAL A 91 -14.90 -1.47 2.18
N VAL A 92 -15.21 -2.16 3.28
CA VAL A 92 -14.48 -2.01 4.55
C VAL A 92 -13.02 -2.42 4.37
N ASN A 93 -12.77 -3.53 3.69
CA ASN A 93 -11.41 -4.00 3.40
C ASN A 93 -10.63 -2.98 2.56
N GLY A 94 -11.27 -2.39 1.55
CA GLY A 94 -10.69 -1.32 0.73
C GLY A 94 -10.31 -0.09 1.55
N ILE A 95 -11.21 0.40 2.42
CA ILE A 95 -10.97 1.56 3.29
C ILE A 95 -9.80 1.31 4.25
N VAL A 96 -9.77 0.14 4.89
CA VAL A 96 -8.70 -0.23 5.83
C VAL A 96 -7.36 -0.34 5.11
N ASN A 97 -7.31 -1.05 3.98
CA ASN A 97 -6.08 -1.23 3.21
C ASN A 97 -5.57 0.09 2.63
N TYR A 98 -6.46 0.96 2.15
CA TYR A 98 -6.07 2.28 1.67
C TYR A 98 -5.44 3.12 2.79
N SER A 99 -6.07 3.15 3.98
CA SER A 99 -5.58 3.92 5.13
C SER A 99 -4.22 3.43 5.62
N VAL A 100 -4.05 2.10 5.72
CA VAL A 100 -2.79 1.48 6.11
C VAL A 100 -1.72 1.71 5.05
N GLY A 101 -2.05 1.51 3.78
CA GLY A 101 -1.15 1.73 2.65
C GLY A 101 -0.65 3.17 2.57
N SER A 102 -1.54 4.15 2.77
CA SER A 102 -1.18 5.58 2.81
C SER A 102 -0.24 5.91 3.97
N LYS A 103 -0.49 5.37 5.18
CA LYS A 103 0.42 5.57 6.33
C LYS A 103 1.79 4.97 6.09
N ILE A 104 1.85 3.76 5.55
CA ILE A 104 3.12 3.11 5.21
C ILE A 104 3.85 3.99 4.20
N LEU A 105 3.21 4.36 3.08
CA LEU A 105 3.80 5.20 2.04
C LEU A 105 4.35 6.52 2.60
N ASN A 106 3.59 7.22 3.43
CA ASN A 106 4.03 8.48 4.04
C ASN A 106 5.25 8.30 4.95
N SER A 107 5.29 7.21 5.74
CA SER A 107 6.46 6.89 6.57
C SER A 107 7.70 6.63 5.71
N ASP A 108 7.49 5.87 4.65
CA ASP A 108 8.48 5.44 3.68
C ASP A 108 9.07 6.64 2.89
N GLU A 109 8.22 7.60 2.52
CA GLU A 109 8.61 8.88 1.91
C GLU A 109 9.42 9.75 2.87
N ARG A 110 9.00 9.88 4.14
CA ARG A 110 9.75 10.60 5.17
C ARG A 110 11.13 10.00 5.38
N SER A 111 11.25 8.68 5.44
CA SER A 111 12.55 8.01 5.57
C SER A 111 13.46 8.25 4.36
N ALA A 112 12.90 8.29 3.14
CA ALA A 112 13.68 8.59 1.94
C ALA A 112 14.16 10.06 1.91
N MET A 113 13.30 11.00 2.32
CA MET A 113 13.66 12.42 2.43
C MET A 113 14.75 12.64 3.49
N ALA A 114 14.57 12.08 4.69
CA ALA A 114 15.57 12.15 5.76
C ALA A 114 16.92 11.55 5.36
N TYR A 115 16.89 10.46 4.56
CA TYR A 115 18.12 9.90 3.99
C TYR A 115 18.81 10.89 3.06
N CYS A 116 18.12 11.43 2.05
CA CYS A 116 18.75 12.37 1.13
C CYS A 116 19.25 13.64 1.86
N GLU A 117 18.54 14.14 2.88
CA GLU A 117 19.00 15.25 3.74
C GLU A 117 20.28 14.90 4.52
N SER A 118 20.37 13.68 5.06
CA SER A 118 21.56 13.23 5.80
C SER A 118 22.80 13.04 4.94
N VAL A 119 22.63 12.86 3.62
CA VAL A 119 23.72 12.63 2.68
C VAL A 119 24.36 13.95 2.23
N ILE A 120 23.62 15.06 2.23
CA ILE A 120 24.11 16.41 1.87
C ILE A 120 25.42 16.79 2.58
N PRO A 121 25.48 16.81 3.93
CA PRO A 121 26.70 17.22 4.62
C PRO A 121 27.88 16.28 4.35
N LEU A 122 27.62 15.01 3.99
CA LEU A 122 28.67 14.06 3.62
C LEU A 122 29.24 14.35 2.22
N ILE A 123 28.39 14.75 1.27
CA ILE A 123 28.81 15.20 -0.07
C ILE A 123 29.66 16.46 0.05
N GLU A 124 29.19 17.44 0.82
CA GLU A 124 29.91 18.70 1.06
C GLU A 124 31.25 18.45 1.76
N SER A 125 31.27 17.60 2.80
CA SER A 125 32.51 17.21 3.47
C SER A 125 33.48 16.52 2.51
N TYR A 126 32.99 15.64 1.64
CA TYR A 126 33.83 14.99 0.63
C TYR A 126 34.44 16.02 -0.33
N ALA A 127 33.62 16.95 -0.83
CA ALA A 127 34.08 18.01 -1.73
C ALA A 127 35.13 18.91 -1.08
N SER A 128 34.96 19.24 0.21
CA SER A 128 35.94 20.04 0.97
C SER A 128 37.31 19.35 1.12
N GLN A 129 37.33 18.01 1.16
CA GLN A 129 38.55 17.22 1.35
C GLN A 129 39.25 16.87 0.04
N GLN A 130 38.50 16.54 -1.02
CA GLN A 130 39.01 16.08 -2.30
C GLN A 130 39.09 17.19 -3.36
N GLY A 131 38.54 18.37 -3.06
CA GLY A 131 38.45 19.51 -3.98
C GLY A 131 37.40 19.37 -5.08
N ASN A 132 36.66 18.25 -5.14
CA ASN A 132 35.62 17.98 -6.13
C ASN A 132 34.47 17.15 -5.53
N TYR A 133 33.26 17.31 -6.07
CA TYR A 133 32.13 16.45 -5.72
C TYR A 133 32.33 14.99 -6.18
N PRO A 134 31.82 14.00 -5.43
CA PRO A 134 31.96 12.60 -5.79
C PRO A 134 31.23 12.27 -7.10
N GLU A 135 31.75 11.36 -7.91
CA GLU A 135 31.06 10.87 -9.11
C GLU A 135 29.86 10.01 -8.74
N THR A 136 29.98 9.26 -7.64
CA THR A 136 28.94 8.37 -7.13
C THR A 136 28.92 8.41 -5.61
N LEU A 137 27.74 8.22 -5.01
CA LEU A 137 27.61 8.18 -3.55
C LEU A 137 28.50 7.09 -2.92
N SER A 138 28.77 5.98 -3.61
CA SER A 138 29.64 4.91 -3.13
C SER A 138 31.08 5.33 -2.81
N GLN A 139 31.55 6.49 -3.28
CA GLN A 139 32.86 7.04 -2.93
C GLN A 139 32.91 7.64 -1.51
N ILE A 140 31.75 7.96 -0.93
CA ILE A 140 31.63 8.50 0.43
C ILE A 140 31.69 7.35 1.44
N GLN A 141 32.65 7.42 2.36
CA GLN A 141 32.74 6.50 3.49
C GLN A 141 31.66 6.83 4.54
N ASN A 142 31.16 5.82 5.25
CA ASN A 142 30.16 5.96 6.32
C ASN A 142 28.78 6.48 5.87
N LEU A 143 28.36 6.17 4.64
CA LEU A 143 26.98 6.42 4.22
C LEU A 143 25.97 5.71 5.13
N PRO A 144 24.88 6.37 5.53
CA PRO A 144 23.81 5.72 6.28
C PRO A 144 23.17 4.60 5.45
N THR A 145 22.61 3.61 6.15
CA THR A 145 21.92 2.48 5.50
C THR A 145 20.78 3.00 4.62
N GLN A 146 20.88 2.76 3.31
CA GLN A 146 19.92 3.29 2.34
C GLN A 146 18.53 2.64 2.51
N PRO A 147 17.48 3.41 2.88
CA PRO A 147 16.12 2.89 3.01
C PRO A 147 15.60 2.42 1.67
N ARG A 148 14.73 1.40 1.68
CA ARG A 148 14.35 0.65 0.47
C ARG A 148 13.84 1.53 -0.69
N LEU A 149 13.03 2.54 -0.39
CA LEU A 149 12.52 3.46 -1.42
C LEU A 149 13.59 4.37 -2.00
N SER A 150 14.56 4.80 -1.19
CA SER A 150 15.64 5.66 -1.67
C SER A 150 16.57 4.95 -2.65
N ARG A 151 16.68 3.60 -2.58
CA ARG A 151 17.49 2.78 -3.51
C ARG A 151 17.10 2.95 -4.97
N THR A 152 15.82 3.20 -5.25
CA THR A 152 15.30 3.36 -6.61
C THR A 152 14.83 4.79 -6.89
N ARG A 153 14.76 5.65 -5.88
CA ARG A 153 14.12 6.97 -6.00
C ARG A 153 14.99 8.16 -5.65
N CYS A 154 16.00 8.03 -4.79
CA CYS A 154 16.96 9.10 -4.53
C CYS A 154 18.07 8.96 -5.56
N ILE A 155 18.09 9.86 -6.54
CA ILE A 155 19.03 9.85 -7.64
C ILE A 155 20.01 10.99 -7.43
N TYR A 156 21.28 10.63 -7.34
CA TYR A 156 22.39 11.57 -7.30
C TYR A 156 22.88 11.85 -8.71
N HIS A 157 23.00 13.12 -9.06
CA HIS A 157 23.62 13.58 -10.30
C HIS A 157 24.70 14.60 -9.97
N ARG A 158 25.95 14.28 -10.34
CA ARG A 158 27.04 15.26 -10.36
C ARG A 158 26.81 16.25 -11.50
N ARG A 159 27.03 17.53 -11.24
CA ARG A 159 27.07 18.62 -12.23
C ARG A 159 28.49 19.21 -12.25
N ASP A 160 28.79 20.02 -13.25
CA ASP A 160 30.14 20.59 -13.42
C ASP A 160 30.55 21.45 -12.21
N GLU A 161 29.61 22.21 -11.64
CA GLU A 161 29.84 23.14 -10.52
C GLU A 161 29.13 22.72 -9.22
N GLY A 162 28.51 21.54 -9.19
CA GLY A 162 27.61 21.20 -8.09
C GLY A 162 27.09 19.77 -8.12
N TYR A 163 26.00 19.56 -7.42
CA TYR A 163 25.28 18.29 -7.44
C TYR A 163 23.78 18.50 -7.33
N GLU A 164 23.04 17.46 -7.70
CA GLU A 164 21.59 17.41 -7.64
C GLU A 164 21.15 16.10 -6.99
N LEU A 165 20.29 16.20 -5.97
CA LEU A 165 19.61 15.06 -5.38
C LEU A 165 18.13 15.14 -5.73
N THR A 166 17.69 14.23 -6.60
CA THR A 166 16.29 14.13 -7.03
C THR A 166 15.61 12.99 -6.30
N LEU A 167 14.43 13.24 -5.73
CA LEU A 167 13.57 12.19 -5.18
C LEU A 167 12.31 12.05 -6.05
N ARG A 168 12.17 10.89 -6.71
CA ARG A 168 11.02 10.60 -7.59
C ARG A 168 9.87 9.97 -6.81
N TYR A 169 8.72 10.63 -6.76
CA TYR A 169 7.50 10.12 -6.11
C TYR A 169 6.45 9.67 -7.13
N PRO A 170 5.65 8.61 -6.83
CA PRO A 170 4.61 8.09 -7.72
C PRO A 170 3.24 8.72 -7.46
N SER A 171 3.02 9.38 -6.33
CA SER A 171 1.67 9.65 -5.81
C SER A 171 0.95 10.82 -6.50
N SER A 172 1.64 11.77 -7.13
CA SER A 172 1.04 12.77 -8.02
C SER A 172 2.09 13.74 -8.60
N PHE A 173 2.18 13.85 -9.93
CA PHE A 173 2.65 15.03 -10.69
C PHE A 173 4.02 15.67 -10.32
N GLY A 174 5.11 14.91 -10.26
CA GLY A 174 6.45 15.50 -10.44
C GLY A 174 7.59 14.84 -9.68
N SER A 175 8.80 14.94 -10.23
CA SER A 175 10.04 14.79 -9.48
C SER A 175 10.22 16.01 -8.58
N LYS A 176 10.42 15.79 -7.28
CA LYS A 176 10.84 16.87 -6.40
C LYS A 176 12.36 16.89 -6.40
N ILE A 177 12.94 17.96 -6.94
CA ILE A 177 14.36 18.28 -6.71
C ILE A 177 14.43 18.64 -5.23
N LEU A 178 15.14 17.82 -4.45
CA LEU A 178 15.26 18.07 -3.01
C LEU A 178 16.29 19.17 -2.76
N PHE A 179 17.40 19.12 -3.49
CA PHE A 179 18.49 20.08 -3.37
C PHE A 179 19.18 20.24 -4.72
N HIS A 180 19.43 21.51 -5.05
CA HIS A 180 20.26 21.95 -6.16
C HIS A 180 21.16 23.04 -5.62
N GLN A 181 22.47 22.78 -5.60
CA GLN A 181 23.45 23.79 -5.26
C GLN A 181 24.20 24.13 -6.54
N SER A 182 23.80 25.27 -7.12
CA SER A 182 24.62 26.01 -8.08
C SER A 182 25.34 27.13 -7.30
N PRO A 183 26.55 27.50 -7.72
CA PRO A 183 27.31 28.59 -7.09
C PRO A 183 26.53 29.91 -7.06
#